data_AF-A0A537H2K5-F1
#
_entry.id   AF-A0A537H2K5-F1
#
_cell.length_a   1.000
_cell.length_b   1.000
_cell.length_c   1.000
_cell.angle_alpha   90.00
_cell.angle_beta   90.00
_cell.angle_gamma   90.00
#
_symmetry.space_group_name_H-M   'P 1'
#
loop_
_entity.id
_entity.type
_entity.pdbx_description
1 polymer ?
#
loop_
_entity_poly.entity_id
_entity_poly.type
_entity_poly.pdbx_seq_one_letter_code
_entity_poly.pdbx_strand_id
1 'polypeptide(L)'
;MEYGASLIEELKKLGVKISKRRSRINAEPIWGTKKMRPGLYVNTAKGGLKGNIIPDTFEILVDRRFIPEEKAPQVQREVEQVVRDFARKHREVKVSMKPILGYDPMLTPPNHPLVRTVRKVARKVLGRDVPPCGSQGSTDVAAVTALGVPVAVLGTTRQDSNIHGIDEHVRISDLVSVTKILAHTFLELL
;
A
#
# COMPACT_ATOMS: atom_id res chain seq x y z
N MET A 1 -16.45 -15.95 -17.57
CA MET A 1 -15.28 -16.38 -16.76
C MET A 1 -13.98 -16.25 -17.53
N GLU A 2 -13.87 -16.82 -18.74
CA GLU A 2 -12.63 -16.79 -19.54
C GLU A 2 -12.10 -15.37 -19.83
N TYR A 3 -12.96 -14.45 -20.28
CA TYR A 3 -12.56 -13.04 -20.47
C TYR A 3 -12.11 -12.37 -19.16
N GLY A 4 -12.75 -12.69 -18.03
CA GLY A 4 -12.35 -12.17 -16.72
C GLY A 4 -10.97 -12.68 -16.30
N ALA A 5 -10.71 -13.98 -16.49
CA ALA A 5 -9.40 -14.58 -16.24
C ALA A 5 -8.31 -13.97 -17.16
N SER A 6 -8.62 -13.80 -18.45
CA SER A 6 -7.71 -13.17 -19.41
C SER A 6 -7.39 -11.70 -19.05
N LEU A 7 -8.39 -10.93 -18.60
CA LEU A 7 -8.16 -9.57 -18.11
C LEU A 7 -7.26 -9.55 -16.86
N ILE A 8 -7.43 -10.51 -15.95
CA ILE A 8 -6.53 -10.68 -14.80
C ILE A 8 -5.08 -10.92 -15.25
N GLU A 9 -4.85 -11.71 -16.30
CA GLU A 9 -3.51 -11.94 -16.84
C GLU A 9 -2.89 -10.67 -17.42
N GLU A 10 -3.65 -9.87 -18.17
CA GLU A 10 -3.18 -8.58 -18.68
C GLU A 10 -2.83 -7.60 -17.55
N LEU A 11 -3.66 -7.55 -16.50
CA LEU A 11 -3.39 -6.75 -15.30
C LEU A 11 -2.13 -7.24 -14.56
N LYS A 12 -1.91 -8.56 -14.48
CA LYS A 12 -0.68 -9.15 -13.92
C LYS A 12 0.56 -8.76 -14.71
N LYS A 13 0.50 -8.74 -16.05
CA LYS A 13 1.62 -8.26 -16.90
C LYS A 13 1.98 -6.82 -16.57
N LEU A 14 0.98 -5.95 -16.41
CA LEU A 14 1.19 -4.58 -15.94
C LEU A 14 1.82 -4.55 -14.54
N GLY A 15 1.32 -5.36 -13.60
CA GLY A 15 1.87 -5.49 -12.25
C GLY A 15 3.35 -5.87 -12.24
N VAL A 16 3.76 -6.83 -13.08
CA VAL A 16 5.19 -7.21 -13.25
C VAL A 16 6.02 -6.03 -13.73
N LYS A 17 5.55 -5.29 -14.76
CA LYS A 17 6.26 -4.11 -15.27
C LYS A 17 6.41 -3.03 -14.19
N ILE A 18 5.33 -2.72 -13.48
CA ILE A 18 5.29 -1.71 -12.41
C ILE A 18 6.22 -2.11 -11.26
N SER A 19 6.22 -3.40 -10.87
CA SER A 19 7.01 -3.90 -9.75
C SER A 19 8.53 -3.75 -9.92
N LYS A 20 9.02 -3.42 -11.12
CA LYS A 20 10.43 -3.13 -11.41
C LYS A 20 10.84 -1.70 -11.02
N ARG A 21 9.89 -0.78 -10.87
CA ARG A 21 10.14 0.60 -10.43
C ARG A 21 10.68 0.62 -9.00
N ARG A 22 11.52 1.59 -8.68
CA ARG A 22 12.11 1.75 -7.35
C ARG A 22 12.01 3.20 -6.92
N SER A 23 11.63 3.42 -5.66
CA SER A 23 11.69 4.73 -5.03
C SER A 23 13.12 5.05 -4.61
N ARG A 24 13.40 6.34 -4.42
CA ARG A 24 14.59 6.83 -3.72
C ARG A 24 14.51 6.50 -2.23
N ILE A 25 13.30 6.30 -1.69
CA ILE A 25 13.04 6.01 -0.29
C ILE A 25 13.36 4.54 0.05
N ASN A 26 14.06 4.34 1.16
CA ASN A 26 14.31 3.01 1.72
C ASN A 26 12.99 2.40 2.20
N ALA A 27 12.75 1.13 1.89
CA ALA A 27 11.59 0.44 2.45
C ALA A 27 11.85 0.01 3.90
N GLU A 28 10.78 -0.15 4.68
CA GLU A 28 10.85 -0.83 5.96
C GLU A 28 11.47 -2.24 5.78
N PRO A 29 12.39 -2.68 6.66
CA PRO A 29 13.07 -3.96 6.54
C PRO A 29 12.14 -5.18 6.47
N ILE A 30 10.91 -5.07 6.99
CA ILE A 30 9.94 -6.16 7.05
C ILE A 30 9.51 -6.65 5.65
N TRP A 31 9.63 -5.83 4.61
CA TRP A 31 9.14 -6.13 3.26
C TRP A 31 10.15 -6.84 2.35
N GLY A 32 11.34 -7.19 2.86
CA GLY A 32 12.35 -7.93 2.11
C GLY A 32 12.95 -7.19 0.90
N THR A 33 12.70 -5.88 0.76
CA THR A 33 13.25 -5.02 -0.30
C THR A 33 13.99 -3.85 0.30
N LYS A 34 15.11 -3.43 -0.31
CA LYS A 34 15.90 -2.28 0.17
C LYS A 34 15.22 -0.93 -0.09
N LYS A 35 14.47 -0.83 -1.19
CA LYS A 35 13.78 0.39 -1.63
C LYS A 35 12.29 0.13 -1.75
N MET A 36 11.48 1.17 -1.55
CA MET A 36 10.05 1.07 -1.84
C MET A 36 9.84 0.72 -3.32
N ARG A 37 8.77 -0.01 -3.60
CA ARG A 37 8.42 -0.45 -4.96
C ARG A 37 6.90 -0.44 -5.09
N PRO A 38 6.35 0.02 -6.21
CA PRO A 38 4.92 -0.04 -6.41
C PRO A 38 4.46 -1.46 -6.74
N GLY A 39 3.15 -1.67 -6.63
CA GLY A 39 2.51 -2.95 -6.93
C GLY A 39 1.12 -2.79 -7.53
N LEU A 40 0.68 -3.85 -8.21
CA LEU A 40 -0.70 -4.04 -8.64
C LEU A 40 -1.11 -5.45 -8.20
N TYR A 41 -2.17 -5.55 -7.42
CA TYR A 41 -2.66 -6.77 -6.83
C TYR A 41 -4.12 -6.97 -7.23
N VAL A 42 -4.48 -8.19 -7.61
CA VAL A 42 -5.90 -8.56 -7.78
C VAL A 42 -6.37 -9.08 -6.43
N ASN A 43 -7.19 -8.29 -5.75
CA ASN A 43 -7.62 -8.59 -4.38
C ASN A 43 -8.88 -9.44 -4.36
N THR A 44 -9.79 -9.22 -5.30
CA THR A 44 -10.99 -10.05 -5.46
C THR A 44 -11.28 -10.29 -6.93
N ALA A 45 -11.81 -11.46 -7.23
CA ALA A 45 -12.35 -11.85 -8.53
C ALA A 45 -13.60 -12.67 -8.27
N LYS A 46 -14.75 -12.22 -8.77
CA LYS A 46 -16.06 -12.81 -8.48
C LYS A 46 -16.85 -12.97 -9.77
N GLY A 47 -17.48 -14.13 -9.95
CA GLY A 47 -18.40 -14.41 -11.04
C GLY A 47 -18.80 -15.87 -11.00
N GLY A 48 -19.94 -16.19 -11.59
CA GLY A 48 -20.53 -17.53 -11.50
C GLY A 48 -21.64 -17.60 -10.46
N LEU A 49 -22.59 -18.50 -10.72
CA LEU A 49 -23.71 -18.82 -9.83
C LEU A 49 -23.74 -20.30 -9.48
N LYS A 50 -23.58 -21.18 -10.49
CA LYS A 50 -23.54 -22.65 -10.37
C LYS A 50 -22.56 -23.23 -11.38
N GLY A 51 -22.06 -24.44 -11.12
CA GLY A 51 -21.01 -25.08 -11.93
C GLY A 51 -21.39 -25.39 -13.39
N ASN A 52 -22.67 -25.39 -13.72
CA ASN A 52 -23.18 -25.64 -15.07
C ASN A 52 -23.80 -24.39 -15.74
N ILE A 53 -23.56 -23.19 -15.19
CA ILE A 53 -24.07 -21.93 -15.73
C ILE A 53 -22.88 -21.05 -16.11
N ILE A 54 -22.83 -20.63 -17.38
CA ILE A 54 -21.88 -19.63 -17.84
C ILE A 54 -22.31 -18.28 -17.24
N PRO A 55 -21.44 -17.59 -16.48
CA PRO A 55 -21.81 -16.32 -15.88
C PRO A 55 -21.96 -15.20 -16.90
N ASP A 56 -22.95 -14.35 -16.66
CA ASP A 56 -23.22 -13.10 -17.36
C ASP A 56 -22.26 -11.97 -16.98
N THR A 57 -21.75 -12.00 -15.74
CA THR A 57 -20.95 -10.94 -15.13
C THR A 57 -19.71 -11.50 -14.42
N PHE A 58 -18.64 -10.70 -14.42
CA PHE A 58 -17.40 -11.00 -13.72
C PHE A 58 -16.78 -9.71 -13.21
N GLU A 59 -16.56 -9.62 -11.91
CA GLU A 59 -16.04 -8.44 -11.22
C GLU A 59 -14.62 -8.69 -10.73
N ILE A 60 -13.74 -7.72 -10.94
CA ILE A 60 -12.35 -7.77 -10.51
C ILE A 60 -12.06 -6.50 -9.69
N LEU A 61 -11.55 -6.67 -8.47
CA LEU A 61 -11.00 -5.57 -7.69
C LEU A 61 -9.47 -5.61 -7.76
N VAL A 62 -8.88 -4.52 -8.23
CA VAL A 62 -7.43 -4.32 -8.22
C VAL A 62 -7.02 -3.27 -7.20
N ASP A 63 -5.96 -3.55 -6.45
CA ASP A 63 -5.26 -2.62 -5.58
C ASP A 63 -3.95 -2.19 -6.26
N ARG A 64 -3.87 -0.90 -6.59
CA ARG A 64 -2.72 -0.29 -7.24
C ARG A 64 -2.00 0.63 -6.24
N ARG A 65 -0.91 0.13 -5.65
CA ARG A 65 -0.08 0.85 -4.65
C ARG A 65 1.12 1.53 -5.27
N PHE A 66 1.18 2.85 -5.26
CA PHE A 66 2.23 3.60 -5.95
C PHE A 66 3.20 4.30 -4.99
N ILE A 67 4.40 4.61 -5.48
CA ILE A 67 5.49 5.24 -4.70
C ILE A 67 5.43 6.77 -4.84
N PRO A 68 6.08 7.56 -3.95
CA PRO A 68 6.02 9.02 -3.98
C PRO A 68 6.48 9.69 -5.29
N GLU A 69 7.28 8.98 -6.10
CA GLU A 69 7.71 9.43 -7.42
C GLU A 69 6.62 9.31 -8.50
N GLU A 70 5.52 8.61 -8.23
CA GLU A 70 4.39 8.42 -9.15
C GLU A 70 3.24 9.38 -8.82
N LYS A 71 2.38 9.68 -9.80
CA LYS A 71 1.21 10.55 -9.64
C LYS A 71 -0.09 9.80 -9.89
N ALA A 72 -1.10 9.98 -9.04
CA ALA A 72 -2.37 9.28 -9.13
C ALA A 72 -3.00 9.30 -10.55
N PRO A 73 -3.05 10.43 -11.29
CA PRO A 73 -3.62 10.44 -12.64
C PRO A 73 -2.85 9.57 -13.63
N GLN A 74 -1.53 9.46 -13.51
CA GLN A 74 -0.72 8.60 -14.37
C GLN A 74 -0.96 7.13 -14.03
N VAL A 75 -0.98 6.81 -12.73
CA VAL A 75 -1.22 5.47 -12.21
C VAL A 75 -2.59 4.94 -12.63
N GLN A 76 -3.63 5.77 -12.53
CA GLN A 76 -4.97 5.41 -13.00
C GLN A 76 -4.98 5.13 -14.52
N ARG A 77 -4.36 6.02 -15.31
CA ARG A 77 -4.29 5.84 -16.78
C ARG A 77 -3.61 4.55 -17.19
N GLU A 78 -2.62 4.06 -16.45
CA GLU A 78 -1.97 2.77 -16.74
C GLU A 78 -2.94 1.59 -16.67
N VAL A 79 -3.78 1.55 -15.62
CA VAL A 79 -4.79 0.50 -15.45
C VAL A 79 -5.89 0.66 -16.49
N GLU A 80 -6.37 1.89 -16.71
CA GLU A 80 -7.38 2.16 -17.73
C GLU A 80 -6.91 1.75 -19.13
N GLN A 81 -5.62 1.95 -19.44
CA GLN A 81 -5.08 1.58 -20.75
C GLN A 81 -5.20 0.07 -20.96
N VAL A 82 -4.87 -0.75 -19.96
CA VAL A 82 -5.03 -2.20 -20.02
C VAL A 82 -6.50 -2.57 -20.27
N VAL A 83 -7.43 -1.97 -19.52
CA VAL A 83 -8.87 -2.23 -19.68
C VAL A 83 -9.38 -1.80 -21.05
N ARG A 84 -8.98 -0.61 -21.54
CA ARG A 84 -9.36 -0.11 -22.87
C ARG A 84 -8.80 -0.99 -23.99
N ASP A 85 -7.55 -1.44 -23.86
CA ASP A 85 -6.91 -2.30 -24.86
C ASP A 85 -7.57 -3.66 -24.91
N PHE A 86 -7.93 -4.21 -23.75
CA PHE A 86 -8.69 -5.44 -23.63
C PHE A 86 -10.07 -5.32 -24.29
N ALA A 87 -10.82 -4.27 -23.96
CA ALA A 87 -12.15 -4.03 -24.55
C ALA A 87 -12.12 -3.85 -26.08
N ARG A 88 -11.05 -3.26 -26.64
CA ARG A 88 -10.92 -3.13 -28.10
C ARG A 88 -10.65 -4.48 -28.79
N LYS A 89 -9.97 -5.40 -28.12
CA LYS A 89 -9.67 -6.76 -28.62
C LYS A 89 -10.87 -7.70 -28.50
N HIS A 90 -11.72 -7.49 -27.49
CA HIS A 90 -12.85 -8.34 -27.14
C HIS A 90 -14.16 -7.57 -27.25
N ARG A 91 -14.64 -7.35 -28.48
CA ARG A 91 -15.84 -6.53 -28.77
C ARG A 91 -17.15 -7.22 -28.38
N GLU A 92 -17.10 -8.53 -28.17
CA GLU A 92 -18.18 -9.40 -27.75
C GLU A 92 -18.57 -9.23 -26.27
N VAL A 93 -17.74 -8.55 -25.46
CA VAL A 93 -18.02 -8.29 -24.04
C VAL A 93 -18.00 -6.80 -23.72
N LYS A 94 -18.89 -6.39 -22.82
CA LYS A 94 -18.88 -5.04 -22.24
C LYS A 94 -17.94 -5.00 -21.05
N VAL A 95 -16.89 -4.18 -21.13
CA VAL A 95 -15.92 -3.99 -20.04
C VAL A 95 -15.94 -2.54 -19.58
N SER A 96 -16.06 -2.34 -18.28
CA SER A 96 -16.01 -1.01 -17.66
C SER A 96 -15.14 -1.03 -16.41
N MET A 97 -14.51 0.10 -16.12
CA MET A 97 -13.71 0.31 -14.92
C MET A 97 -14.23 1.55 -14.19
N LYS A 98 -14.30 1.46 -12.86
CA LYS A 98 -14.62 2.61 -12.00
C LYS A 98 -13.53 2.75 -10.92
N PRO A 99 -12.89 3.92 -10.78
CA PRO A 99 -12.06 4.21 -9.61
C PRO A 99 -12.92 4.24 -8.34
N ILE A 100 -12.46 3.61 -7.26
CA ILE A 100 -13.20 3.56 -5.97
C ILE A 100 -12.72 4.67 -5.04
N LEU A 101 -11.60 4.44 -4.35
CA LEU A 101 -10.99 5.40 -3.44
C LEU A 101 -9.47 5.20 -3.53
N GLY A 102 -8.74 6.31 -3.56
CA GLY A 102 -7.29 6.31 -3.53
C GLY A 102 -6.78 7.61 -2.93
N TYR A 103 -5.57 7.57 -2.40
CA TYR A 103 -4.87 8.73 -1.87
C TYR A 103 -3.42 8.70 -2.37
N ASP A 104 -2.83 9.88 -2.46
CA ASP A 104 -1.42 10.00 -2.81
C ASP A 104 -0.53 9.45 -1.68
N PRO A 105 0.68 8.94 -2.00
CA PRO A 105 1.66 8.52 -1.02
C PRO A 105 1.98 9.65 -0.05
N MET A 106 1.97 9.32 1.23
CA MET A 106 2.33 10.23 2.31
C MET A 106 3.84 10.40 2.36
N LEU A 107 4.32 11.64 2.53
CA LEU A 107 5.73 11.89 2.72
C LEU A 107 5.98 13.06 3.67
N THR A 108 6.45 12.76 4.87
CA THR A 108 7.03 13.77 5.77
C THR A 108 8.56 13.72 5.65
N PRO A 109 9.24 14.86 5.43
CA PRO A 109 10.69 14.89 5.30
C PRO A 109 11.41 14.27 6.52
N PRO A 110 12.46 13.44 6.34
CA PRO A 110 13.22 12.86 7.44
C PRO A 110 13.83 13.86 8.44
N ASN A 111 14.07 15.09 8.00
CA ASN A 111 14.61 16.19 8.79
C ASN A 111 13.52 17.05 9.47
N HIS A 112 12.24 16.77 9.23
CA HIS A 112 11.14 17.49 9.85
C HIS A 112 11.22 17.39 11.39
N PRO A 113 10.94 18.46 12.16
CA PRO A 113 11.01 18.44 13.62
C PRO A 113 10.26 17.27 14.26
N LEU A 114 9.01 17.02 13.85
CA LEU A 114 8.22 15.86 14.28
C LEU A 114 8.98 14.53 14.13
N VAL A 115 9.53 14.26 12.94
CA VAL A 115 10.24 13.00 12.65
C VAL A 115 11.51 12.89 13.49
N ARG A 116 12.25 14.01 13.66
CA ARG A 116 13.44 14.04 14.51
C ARG A 116 13.12 13.74 15.98
N THR A 117 12.05 14.33 16.51
CA THR A 117 11.60 14.11 17.90
C THR A 117 11.18 12.65 18.11
N VAL A 118 10.32 12.11 17.24
CA VAL A 118 9.90 10.69 17.30
C VAL A 118 11.11 9.76 17.28
N ARG A 119 12.08 9.99 16.37
CA ARG A 119 13.29 9.16 16.29
C ARG A 119 14.17 9.25 17.53
N LYS A 120 14.36 10.45 18.08
CA LYS A 120 15.12 10.67 19.31
C LYS A 120 14.49 9.92 20.49
N VAL A 121 13.17 10.04 20.67
CA VAL A 121 12.43 9.36 21.72
C VAL A 121 12.45 7.84 21.52
N ALA A 122 12.21 7.37 20.29
CA ALA A 122 12.28 5.95 19.95
C ALA A 122 13.66 5.35 20.26
N ARG A 123 14.75 6.06 19.95
CA ARG A 123 16.10 5.62 20.32
C ARG A 123 16.29 5.50 21.83
N LYS A 124 15.78 6.45 22.62
CA LYS A 124 15.85 6.39 24.09
C LYS A 124 15.09 5.19 24.65
N VAL A 125 13.89 4.91 24.14
CA VAL A 125 13.04 3.82 24.65
C VAL A 125 13.54 2.44 24.20
N LEU A 126 14.02 2.32 22.96
CA LEU A 126 14.40 1.03 22.36
C LEU A 126 15.89 0.70 22.50
N GLY A 127 16.73 1.66 22.91
CA GLY A 127 18.18 1.48 23.04
C GLY A 127 18.93 1.30 21.71
N ARG A 128 18.28 1.58 20.56
CA ARG A 128 18.85 1.42 19.21
C ARG A 128 18.36 2.51 18.26
N ASP A 129 19.07 2.73 17.16
CA ASP A 129 18.60 3.67 16.13
C ASP A 129 17.35 3.15 15.41
N VAL A 130 16.49 4.10 15.02
CA VAL A 130 15.29 3.87 14.23
C VAL A 130 15.36 4.78 13.01
N PRO A 131 15.97 4.34 11.91
CA PRO A 131 16.07 5.14 10.70
C PRO A 131 14.67 5.30 10.07
N PRO A 132 14.37 6.47 9.48
CA PRO A 132 13.14 6.66 8.76
C PRO A 132 13.15 5.79 7.50
N CYS A 133 12.01 5.20 7.22
CA CYS A 133 11.79 4.36 6.05
C CYS A 133 10.34 4.51 5.61
N GLY A 134 10.04 4.07 4.38
CA GLY A 134 8.70 4.08 3.84
C GLY A 134 8.04 2.71 3.98
N SER A 135 6.77 2.73 4.38
CA SER A 135 5.95 1.54 4.43
C SER A 135 5.37 1.22 3.05
N GLN A 136 5.25 -0.07 2.73
CA GLN A 136 4.58 -0.57 1.52
C GLN A 136 3.08 -0.79 1.74
N GLY A 137 2.61 -0.56 2.98
CA GLY A 137 1.22 -0.51 3.36
C GLY A 137 0.62 0.88 3.14
N SER A 138 -0.66 1.00 3.42
CA SER A 138 -1.44 2.22 3.24
C SER A 138 -2.24 2.49 4.53
N THR A 139 -2.49 3.75 4.85
CA THR A 139 -3.27 4.17 6.03
C THR A 139 -4.14 5.37 5.68
N ASP A 140 -5.32 5.42 6.29
CA ASP A 140 -6.26 6.54 6.28
C ASP A 140 -5.66 7.88 6.72
N VAL A 141 -4.56 7.88 7.47
CA VAL A 141 -3.79 9.08 7.83
C VAL A 141 -3.29 9.85 6.59
N ALA A 142 -3.27 9.22 5.41
CA ALA A 142 -2.99 9.91 4.15
C ALA A 142 -3.94 11.10 3.91
N ALA A 143 -5.21 10.98 4.30
CA ALA A 143 -6.17 12.08 4.22
C ALA A 143 -5.77 13.27 5.10
N VAL A 144 -5.16 13.01 6.27
CA VAL A 144 -4.64 14.06 7.16
C VAL A 144 -3.42 14.73 6.54
N THR A 145 -2.50 13.96 5.95
CA THR A 145 -1.32 14.54 5.28
C THR A 145 -1.68 15.38 4.06
N ALA A 146 -2.77 15.06 3.37
CA ALA A 146 -3.29 15.85 2.25
C ALA A 146 -3.75 17.26 2.68
N LEU A 147 -4.05 17.47 3.97
CA LEU A 147 -4.36 18.78 4.55
C LEU A 147 -3.10 19.57 4.93
N GLY A 148 -1.90 19.07 4.62
CA GLY A 148 -0.63 19.71 4.94
C GLY A 148 -0.13 19.45 6.37
N VAL A 149 -0.78 18.54 7.12
CA VAL A 149 -0.36 18.18 8.47
C VAL A 149 0.77 17.14 8.41
N PRO A 150 1.95 17.42 9.00
CA PRO A 150 3.05 16.46 9.01
C PRO A 150 2.72 15.25 9.89
N VAL A 151 3.07 14.05 9.42
CA VAL A 151 2.77 12.79 10.12
C VAL A 151 4.03 11.93 10.21
N ALA A 152 4.23 11.30 11.36
CA ALA A 152 5.20 10.22 11.55
C ALA A 152 4.46 8.97 12.03
N VAL A 153 4.59 7.87 11.30
CA VAL A 153 3.95 6.59 11.65
C VAL A 153 4.98 5.68 12.32
N LEU A 154 4.59 5.07 13.43
CA LEU A 154 5.35 4.06 14.17
C LEU A 154 4.36 3.01 14.67
N GLY A 155 4.72 1.74 14.53
CA GLY A 155 3.89 0.61 14.96
C GLY A 155 4.69 -0.47 15.65
N THR A 156 3.98 -1.53 16.02
CA THR A 156 4.50 -2.71 16.73
C THR A 156 4.83 -3.88 15.79
N THR A 157 4.57 -3.70 14.50
CA THR A 157 4.72 -4.73 13.48
C THR A 157 6.13 -5.31 13.41
N ARG A 158 6.19 -6.64 13.34
CA ARG A 158 7.40 -7.41 13.04
C ARG A 158 7.16 -8.33 11.83
N GLN A 159 8.23 -8.96 11.36
CA GLN A 159 8.17 -9.93 10.26
C GLN A 159 7.29 -11.15 10.62
N ASP A 160 7.21 -11.51 11.91
CA ASP A 160 6.43 -12.63 12.42
C ASP A 160 4.99 -12.26 12.79
N SER A 161 4.57 -10.99 12.71
CA SER A 161 3.25 -10.53 13.18
C SER A 161 2.03 -11.05 12.41
N ASN A 162 2.21 -11.81 11.31
CA ASN A 162 1.12 -12.34 10.48
C ASN A 162 0.07 -11.29 10.06
N ILE A 163 0.51 -10.08 9.68
CA ILE A 163 -0.41 -8.99 9.26
C ILE A 163 -1.32 -9.48 8.13
N HIS A 164 -2.64 -9.34 8.30
CA HIS A 164 -3.67 -9.81 7.38
C HIS A 164 -3.66 -11.34 7.15
N GLY A 165 -3.03 -12.10 8.06
CA GLY A 165 -2.93 -13.56 8.03
C GLY A 165 -3.71 -14.22 9.15
N ILE A 166 -3.66 -15.54 9.17
CA ILE A 166 -4.14 -16.33 10.31
C ILE A 166 -3.20 -16.08 11.50
N ASP A 167 -3.75 -15.99 12.71
CA ASP A 167 -3.02 -15.71 13.94
C ASP A 167 -2.19 -14.42 13.89
N GLU A 168 -2.78 -13.35 13.36
CA GLU A 168 -2.25 -11.99 13.45
C GLU A 168 -2.03 -11.61 14.92
N HIS A 169 -0.81 -11.19 15.25
CA HIS A 169 -0.43 -10.95 16.65
C HIS A 169 0.61 -9.85 16.82
N VAL A 170 0.74 -9.42 18.08
CA VAL A 170 1.71 -8.43 18.53
C VAL A 170 2.36 -8.88 19.83
N ARG A 171 3.62 -8.50 20.05
CA ARG A 171 4.28 -8.72 21.34
C ARG A 171 3.87 -7.63 22.32
N ILE A 172 3.49 -8.02 23.54
CA ILE A 172 3.15 -7.07 24.62
C ILE A 172 4.29 -6.08 24.86
N SER A 173 5.56 -6.53 24.77
CA SER A 173 6.72 -5.66 24.91
C SER A 173 6.76 -4.54 23.86
N ASP A 174 6.40 -4.83 22.60
CA ASP A 174 6.39 -3.83 21.55
C ASP A 174 5.27 -2.81 21.77
N LEU A 175 4.10 -3.28 22.23
CA LEU A 175 3.00 -2.41 22.60
C LEU A 175 3.42 -1.44 23.72
N VAL A 176 4.03 -1.96 24.79
CA VAL A 176 4.57 -1.13 25.90
C VAL A 176 5.61 -0.13 25.39
N SER A 177 6.52 -0.54 24.50
CA SER A 177 7.51 0.36 23.92
C SER A 177 6.87 1.47 23.08
N VAL A 178 5.93 1.14 22.18
CA VAL A 178 5.23 2.14 21.36
C VAL A 178 4.44 3.12 22.23
N THR A 179 3.74 2.64 23.28
CA THR A 179 3.05 3.51 24.24
C THR A 179 4.00 4.50 24.90
N LYS A 180 5.16 4.04 25.40
CA LYS A 180 6.18 4.92 25.98
C LYS A 180 6.70 5.94 24.97
N ILE A 181 6.92 5.53 23.71
CA ILE A 181 7.40 6.42 22.65
C ILE A 181 6.38 7.51 22.36
N LEU A 182 5.11 7.15 22.23
CA LEU A 182 4.03 8.10 21.99
C LEU A 182 3.93 9.10 23.15
N ALA A 183 3.84 8.61 24.40
CA ALA A 183 3.71 9.46 25.58
C ALA A 183 4.89 10.44 25.73
N HIS A 184 6.13 9.96 25.60
CA HIS A 184 7.31 10.83 25.69
C HIS A 184 7.45 11.77 24.50
N THR A 185 7.00 11.38 23.31
CA THR A 185 6.99 12.26 22.13
C THR A 185 6.00 13.40 22.33
N PHE A 186 4.80 13.14 22.85
CA PHE A 186 3.84 14.19 23.19
C PHE A 186 4.44 15.19 24.18
N LEU A 187 5.10 14.71 25.25
CA LEU A 187 5.74 15.58 26.23
C LEU A 187 6.93 16.38 25.68
N GLU A 188 7.68 15.86 24.68
CA GLU A 188 8.76 16.62 24.04
C GLU A 188 8.27 17.62 22.98
N LEU A 189 7.00 17.53 22.54
CA LEU A 189 6.42 18.43 21.52
C LEU A 189 5.54 19.53 22.10
N LEU A 190 5.06 19.38 23.35
CA LEU A 190 4.40 20.43 24.13
C LEU A 190 5.41 21.46 24.64
#